data_AF-A0A8S3K1U7-F1
#
_entry.id   AF-A0A8S3K1U7-F1
#
_cell.length_a   1.000
_cell.length_b   1.000
_cell.length_c   1.000
_cell.angle_alpha   90.00
_cell.angle_beta   90.00
_cell.angle_gamma   90.00
#
_symmetry.space_group_name_H-M   'P 1'
#
loop_
_entity.id
_entity.type
_entity.pdbx_description
1 polymer ?
#
loop_
_entity_poly.entity_id
_entity_poly.type
_entity_poly.pdbx_seq_one_letter_code
_entity_poly.pdbx_strand_id
1 'polypeptide(L)'
;ACCSTSCPSYWWNADKYLGPAVLMQAYKWIVDSRDEYTNERLEQFRDAFTLYRCHTIMNCTEACPKGLNPGKAIGEMKGLLAKTATMPHKNSATVGVEYK
;
A
#
# COMPACT_ATOMS: atom_id res chain seq x y z
N ALA A 1 12.88 -10.91 1.63
CA ALA A 1 11.75 -11.68 2.17
C ALA A 1 11.13 -12.53 1.06
N CYS A 2 10.80 -13.81 1.32
CA CYS A 2 10.34 -14.78 0.30
C CYS A 2 9.14 -14.28 -0.52
N CYS A 3 8.19 -13.61 0.15
CA CYS A 3 6.98 -13.09 -0.50
C CYS A 3 7.24 -11.94 -1.48
N SER A 4 8.27 -11.11 -1.26
CA SER A 4 8.63 -10.05 -2.22
C SER A 4 9.31 -10.62 -3.45
N THR A 5 10.23 -11.57 -3.26
CA THR A 5 10.95 -12.23 -4.36
C THR A 5 10.07 -13.21 -5.13
N SER A 6 8.90 -13.61 -4.63
CA SER A 6 7.92 -14.41 -5.39
C SER A 6 6.93 -13.59 -6.21
N CYS A 7 6.89 -12.26 -6.02
CA CYS A 7 5.89 -11.39 -6.63
C CYS A 7 6.36 -10.81 -7.97
N PRO A 8 5.70 -11.13 -9.11
CA PRO A 8 6.09 -10.62 -10.42
C PRO A 8 6.06 -9.10 -10.53
N SER A 9 5.09 -8.43 -9.88
CA SER A 9 5.06 -6.96 -9.83
C SER A 9 6.33 -6.36 -9.21
N TYR A 10 6.91 -7.06 -8.23
CA TYR A 10 8.14 -6.65 -7.57
C TYR A 10 9.37 -6.89 -8.45
N TRP A 11 9.38 -7.93 -9.29
CA TRP A 11 10.49 -8.16 -10.24
C TRP A 11 10.68 -7.00 -11.21
N TRP A 12 9.56 -6.44 -11.69
CA TRP A 12 9.58 -5.40 -12.74
C TRP A 12 9.63 -3.97 -12.21
N ASN A 13 9.24 -3.73 -10.95
CA ASN A 13 9.09 -2.38 -10.40
C ASN A 13 9.69 -2.27 -8.98
N ALA A 14 10.74 -3.01 -8.65
CA ALA A 14 11.34 -3.00 -7.30
C ALA A 14 11.81 -1.61 -6.85
N ASP A 15 12.09 -0.70 -7.79
CA ASP A 15 12.52 0.68 -7.57
C ASP A 15 11.40 1.55 -6.97
N LYS A 16 10.13 1.26 -7.30
CA LYS A 16 8.98 2.09 -6.89
C LYS A 16 7.94 1.33 -6.08
N TYR A 17 7.78 0.03 -6.32
CA TYR A 17 6.86 -0.83 -5.59
C TYR A 17 7.58 -1.43 -4.38
N LEU A 18 7.14 -1.07 -3.17
CA LEU A 18 7.77 -1.52 -1.92
C LEU A 18 7.70 -3.04 -1.71
N GLY A 19 6.71 -3.70 -2.32
CA GLY A 19 6.55 -5.14 -2.25
C GLY A 19 5.71 -5.61 -1.05
N PRO A 20 5.24 -6.87 -1.11
CA PRO A 20 4.28 -7.42 -0.15
C PRO A 20 4.80 -7.49 1.29
N ALA A 21 6.10 -7.72 1.51
CA ALA A 21 6.66 -7.78 2.85
C ALA A 21 6.56 -6.43 3.58
N VAL A 22 6.95 -5.34 2.89
CA VAL A 22 6.96 -3.98 3.44
C VAL A 22 5.53 -3.48 3.62
N LEU A 23 4.65 -3.71 2.63
CA LEU A 23 3.26 -3.27 2.70
C LEU A 23 2.48 -3.99 3.81
N MET A 24 2.75 -5.27 4.07
CA MET A 24 2.16 -5.98 5.21
C MET A 24 2.65 -5.40 6.55
N GLN A 25 3.91 -5.01 6.64
CA GLN A 25 4.47 -4.36 7.82
C GLN A 25 3.90 -2.94 8.03
N ALA A 26 3.66 -2.20 6.95
CA ALA A 26 2.98 -0.92 7.00
C ALA A 26 1.53 -1.08 7.46
N TYR A 27 0.81 -2.06 6.90
CA TYR A 27 -0.55 -2.39 7.30
C TYR A 27 -0.64 -2.70 8.80
N LYS A 28 0.31 -3.46 9.35
CA LYS A 28 0.38 -3.74 10.80
C LYS A 28 0.34 -2.45 11.64
N TRP A 29 1.09 -1.40 11.25
CA TRP A 29 1.10 -0.13 11.97
C TRP A 29 -0.18 0.67 11.75
N ILE A 30 -0.73 0.65 10.53
CA ILE A 30 -1.98 1.35 10.18
C ILE A 30 -3.18 0.84 10.99
N VAL A 31 -3.19 -0.44 11.37
CA VAL A 31 -4.30 -1.05 12.14
C VAL A 31 -4.00 -1.20 13.63
N ASP A 32 -2.81 -0.79 14.08
CA ASP A 32 -2.45 -0.87 15.49
C ASP A 32 -3.21 0.22 16.26
N SER A 33 -4.06 -0.18 17.20
CA SER A 33 -4.88 0.76 17.99
C SER A 33 -4.06 1.70 18.87
N ARG A 34 -2.76 1.45 19.01
CA ARG A 34 -1.82 2.28 19.79
C ARG A 34 -1.11 3.33 18.94
N ASP A 35 -1.21 3.25 17.61
CA ASP A 35 -0.54 4.18 16.70
C ASP A 35 -1.43 5.41 16.44
N GLU A 36 -0.92 6.59 16.79
CA GLU A 36 -1.64 7.87 16.62
C GLU A 36 -1.43 8.48 15.22
N TYR A 37 -0.57 7.90 14.38
CA TYR A 37 -0.13 8.45 13.08
C TYR A 37 -0.71 7.72 11.87
N THR A 38 -1.91 7.16 12.02
CA THR A 38 -2.54 6.32 10.98
C THR A 38 -2.75 7.10 9.67
N ASN A 39 -3.16 8.37 9.75
CA ASN A 39 -3.45 9.19 8.57
C ASN A 39 -2.17 9.56 7.81
N GLU A 40 -1.12 9.95 8.52
CA GLU A 40 0.19 10.30 7.99
C GLU A 40 0.85 9.10 7.30
N ARG A 41 0.65 7.89 7.85
CA ARG A 41 1.08 6.65 7.20
C ARG A 41 0.30 6.36 5.93
N LEU A 42 -1.02 6.52 5.95
CA LEU A 42 -1.86 6.29 4.77
C LEU A 42 -1.52 7.26 3.62
N GLU A 43 -1.18 8.51 3.94
CA GLU A 43 -0.82 9.51 2.92
C GLU A 43 0.41 9.09 2.09
N GLN A 44 1.37 8.39 2.70
CA GLN A 44 2.56 7.88 2.00
C GLN A 44 2.25 6.84 0.91
N PHE A 45 1.06 6.22 0.97
CA PHE A 45 0.62 5.18 0.02
C PHE A 45 -0.36 5.69 -1.03
N ARG A 46 -0.62 7.00 -1.09
CA ARG A 46 -1.47 7.61 -2.15
C ARG A 46 -0.79 7.72 -3.51
N ASP A 47 0.52 7.48 -3.60
CA ASP A 47 1.24 7.44 -4.88
C ASP A 47 0.82 6.24 -5.76
N ALA A 48 0.86 6.44 -7.08
CA ALA A 48 0.42 5.47 -8.08
C ALA A 48 1.27 4.19 -8.13
N PHE A 49 2.51 4.20 -7.63
CA PHE A 49 3.43 3.06 -7.75
C PHE A 49 3.63 2.30 -6.44
N THR A 50 3.71 3.00 -5.31
CA THR A 50 4.08 2.44 -4.00
C THR A 50 3.21 1.26 -3.57
N LEU A 51 1.89 1.36 -3.81
CA LEU A 51 0.90 0.34 -3.42
C LEU A 51 0.16 -0.29 -4.62
N TYR A 52 -0.23 0.52 -5.60
CA TYR A 52 -1.17 0.11 -6.64
C TYR A 52 -0.58 -0.85 -7.68
N ARG A 53 0.73 -1.13 -7.65
CA ARG A 53 1.37 -2.18 -8.47
C ARG A 53 1.05 -3.61 -8.03
N CYS A 54 0.40 -3.78 -6.89
CA CYS A 54 -0.15 -5.08 -6.50
C CYS A 54 -1.39 -5.41 -7.36
N HIS A 55 -1.27 -6.41 -8.25
CA HIS A 55 -2.37 -6.91 -9.09
C HIS A 55 -2.98 -8.23 -8.56
N THR A 56 -2.89 -8.46 -7.26
CA THR A 56 -3.53 -9.63 -6.61
C THR A 56 -3.12 -10.98 -7.22
N ILE A 57 -1.84 -11.12 -7.57
CA ILE A 57 -1.26 -12.37 -8.12
C ILE A 57 -1.17 -13.48 -7.05
N MET A 58 -1.18 -13.10 -5.76
CA MET A 58 -1.21 -14.00 -4.60
C MET A 58 -0.01 -14.94 -4.37
N ASN A 59 1.00 -14.97 -5.24
CA ASN A 59 2.28 -15.67 -4.99
C ASN A 59 2.93 -15.33 -3.63
N CYS A 60 2.68 -14.12 -3.12
CA CYS A 60 3.23 -13.67 -1.84
C CYS A 60 2.68 -14.44 -0.63
N THR A 61 1.43 -14.88 -0.69
CA THR A 61 0.76 -15.65 0.36
C THR A 61 1.20 -17.11 0.30
N GLU A 62 1.25 -17.70 -0.90
CA GLU A 62 1.70 -19.09 -1.10
C GLU A 62 3.18 -19.30 -0.72
N ALA A 63 4.04 -18.35 -1.09
CA ALA A 63 5.47 -18.45 -0.81
C ALA A 63 5.85 -18.09 0.65
N CYS A 64 4.89 -17.74 1.50
CA CYS A 64 5.21 -17.33 2.88
C CYS A 64 5.46 -18.55 3.77
N PRO A 65 6.69 -18.81 4.24
CA PRO A 65 6.99 -19.97 5.09
C PRO A 65 6.35 -19.87 6.49
N LYS A 66 5.84 -18.69 6.85
CA LYS A 66 5.17 -18.43 8.12
C LYS A 66 3.63 -18.52 8.03
N GLY A 67 3.08 -18.89 6.87
CA GLY A 67 1.63 -18.94 6.66
C GLY A 67 0.92 -17.59 6.79
N LEU A 68 1.64 -16.48 6.62
CA LEU A 68 1.05 -15.14 6.64
C LEU A 68 0.38 -14.84 5.30
N ASN A 69 -0.55 -13.88 5.29
CA ASN A 69 -1.27 -13.49 4.08
C ASN A 69 -1.02 -12.01 3.73
N PRO A 70 0.14 -11.68 3.11
CA PRO A 70 0.44 -10.32 2.65
C PRO A 70 -0.57 -9.82 1.62
N GLY A 71 -1.09 -10.70 0.75
CA GLY A 71 -2.08 -10.32 -0.27
C GLY A 71 -3.36 -9.75 0.33
N LYS A 72 -3.88 -10.39 1.40
CA LYS A 72 -5.03 -9.90 2.14
C LYS A 72 -4.77 -8.54 2.79
N ALA A 73 -3.64 -8.39 3.49
CA ALA A 73 -3.26 -7.12 4.12
C ALA A 73 -3.19 -5.96 3.12
N ILE A 74 -2.62 -6.19 1.94
CA ILE A 74 -2.57 -5.19 0.87
C ILE A 74 -3.98 -4.83 0.37
N GLY A 75 -4.88 -5.81 0.24
CA GLY A 75 -6.28 -5.58 -0.13
C GLY A 75 -7.03 -4.73 0.90
N GLU A 76 -6.86 -5.03 2.19
CA GLU A 76 -7.46 -4.26 3.28
C GLU A 76 -6.92 -2.82 3.30
N MET A 77 -5.62 -2.63 3.09
CA MET A 77 -5.00 -1.31 3.00
C MET A 77 -5.53 -0.48 1.83
N LYS A 78 -5.74 -1.08 0.65
CA LYS A 78 -6.41 -0.42 -0.49
C LYS A 78 -7.85 -0.03 -0.14
N GLY A 79 -8.57 -0.89 0.60
CA GLY A 79 -9.91 -0.60 1.07
C GLY A 79 -9.97 0.57 2.06
N LEU A 80 -9.00 0.68 2.96
CA LEU A 80 -8.85 1.83 3.86
C LEU A 80 -8.59 3.12 3.09
N LEU A 81 -7.67 3.09 2.13
CA LEU A 81 -7.37 4.26 1.29
C LEU A 81 -8.60 4.73 0.50
N ALA A 82 -9.35 3.80 -0.11
CA ALA A 82 -10.57 4.12 -0.84
C ALA A 82 -11.63 4.79 0.06
N LYS A 83 -11.76 4.36 1.32
CA LYS A 83 -12.67 4.99 2.30
C LYS A 83 -12.22 6.38 2.73
N THR A 84 -10.91 6.61 2.82
CA THR A 84 -10.31 7.91 3.19
C THR A 84 -10.12 8.87 2.00
N ALA A 85 -10.48 8.47 0.78
CA ALA A 85 -10.25 9.24 -0.44
C ALA A 85 -11.16 10.48 -0.59
N THR A 86 -11.94 10.85 0.43
CA THR A 86 -12.75 12.08 0.46
C THR A 86 -11.94 13.36 0.71
N MET A 87 -10.59 13.31 0.77
CA MET A 87 -9.75 14.49 0.90
C MET A 87 -8.85 14.68 -0.33
N PRO A 88 -8.88 15.86 -0.99
CA PRO A 88 -8.09 16.13 -2.19
C PRO A 88 -6.59 16.11 -1.85
N HIS A 89 -5.85 15.35 -2.65
CA HIS A 89 -4.41 15.18 -2.57
C HIS A 89 -3.70 16.54 -2.75
N LYS A 90 -3.16 17.10 -1.66
CA LYS A 90 -2.22 18.23 -1.78
C LYS A 90 -0.88 17.70 -2.24
N ASN A 91 -0.68 17.74 -3.57
CA ASN A 91 0.51 18.27 -4.24
C ASN A 91 0.44 17.95 -5.74
N SER A 92 -0.20 18.83 -6.49
CA SER A 92 0.21 19.15 -7.86
C SER A 92 0.40 20.66 -7.90
N ALA A 93 1.42 21.13 -8.61
CA ALA A 93 1.82 22.53 -8.70
C ALA A 93 0.78 23.42 -9.43
N THR A 94 -0.42 23.59 -8.86
CA THR A 94 -1.50 24.47 -9.35
C THR A 94 -2.26 24.99 -8.14
N VAL A 95 -1.83 26.10 -7.54
CA VAL A 95 -2.50 27.41 -7.72
C VAL A 95 -3.74 27.32 -8.61
N GLY A 96 -4.91 27.52 -8.00
CA GLY A 96 -6.14 27.97 -8.66
C GLY A 96 -6.94 26.90 -9.39
N VAL A 97 -7.89 26.26 -8.71
CA VAL A 97 -9.18 25.95 -9.33
C VAL A 97 -10.28 26.23 -8.30
N GLU A 98 -10.84 27.42 -8.43
CA GLU A 98 -12.19 27.80 -8.02
C GLU A 98 -13.18 26.79 -8.60
N TYR A 99 -14.03 26.20 -7.77
CA TYR A 99 -15.29 25.64 -8.24
C TYR A 99 -16.36 26.70 -7.99
N LYS A 100 -16.97 27.16 -9.10
CA LYS A 100 -18.11 28.08 -9.17
C LYS A 100 -19.25 27.73 -8.21
#